data_AF-A0A931YAL8-F1
#
_entry.id   AF-A0A931YAL8-F1
#
_cell.length_a   1.000
_cell.length_b   1.000
_cell.length_c   1.000
_cell.angle_alpha   90.00
_cell.angle_beta   90.00
_cell.angle_gamma   90.00
#
_symmetry.space_group_name_H-M   'P 1'
#
loop_
_entity.id
_entity.type
_entity.pdbx_description
1 polymer ?
#
loop_
_entity_poly.entity_id
_entity_poly.type
_entity_poly.pdbx_seq_one_letter_code
_entity_poly.pdbx_strand_id
1 'polypeptide(L)'
;MAKNLDGIKKLNPEEVKKNRKIVLNYIGEKDTDPLAGRAGLSKEPGLASRVSSVSTNRVDGLRLNKPPEWPALAKGNQASQQEKINFAEEKIRLEKIERAELIKKANAKKAKFKAEEKFKDEQAGKLREKLKLEEKLRAEERIIEENKRRQEIKRAEEIKRIKEEVKLAKAKAAVKRKAKRQKAIKLFKQKLNNKLNEIFSAVKRNFVFGALYLIVFLIIGYTVFCLLALRLKTDNSVIAKLARVLPVPAALTSQGLINYNDWRDLKNDNNTNLAKWIILRNLSRKYKMPDNLPDKVLAAAFIKDEDFNQAGLLRIKKISQLLKGADDLELASKYADEASGVIYYNHEEAAEKFGPAIFNLKTNQTSDIIFSDNGYYIAQNVGDKNSQSGLKYLFVRAKTLDQYISEKSAKIKIFILANN
;
A
#
# COMPACT_ATOMS: atom_id res chain seq x y z
N MET A 1 -17.66 9.84 53.34
CA MET A 1 -18.43 9.75 52.08
C MET A 1 -17.50 10.13 50.94
N ALA A 2 -17.27 9.26 49.96
CA ALA A 2 -16.41 9.58 48.81
C ALA A 2 -17.23 10.24 47.71
N LYS A 3 -16.77 11.40 47.18
CA LYS A 3 -17.33 12.01 45.97
C LYS A 3 -16.60 11.43 44.76
N ASN A 4 -17.26 10.52 44.04
CA ASN A 4 -16.69 9.95 42.80
C ASN A 4 -16.62 11.04 41.72
N LEU A 5 -15.41 11.46 41.36
CA LEU A 5 -15.14 12.36 40.23
C LEU A 5 -15.09 11.57 38.91
N ASP A 6 -16.15 10.83 38.59
CA ASP A 6 -16.33 10.22 37.26
C ASP A 6 -17.24 11.11 36.40
N GLY A 7 -16.65 12.20 35.92
CA GLY A 7 -17.34 13.33 35.30
C GLY A 7 -17.03 13.56 33.83
N ILE A 8 -16.35 12.63 33.14
CA ILE A 8 -16.06 12.75 31.71
C ILE A 8 -17.36 12.48 30.93
N LYS A 9 -18.13 13.54 30.68
CA LYS A 9 -19.27 13.50 29.75
C LYS A 9 -18.80 12.94 28.40
N LYS A 10 -19.25 11.73 28.08
CA LYS A 10 -19.11 11.17 26.72
C LYS A 10 -19.90 12.07 25.78
N LEU A 11 -19.20 12.80 24.93
CA LEU A 11 -19.79 13.68 23.90
C LEU A 11 -20.81 12.91 23.07
N ASN A 12 -21.94 13.54 22.72
CA ASN A 12 -22.92 12.92 21.84
C ASN A 12 -22.24 12.67 20.48
N PRO A 13 -22.35 11.46 19.87
CA PRO A 13 -21.81 11.21 18.53
C PRO A 13 -22.23 12.24 17.45
N GLU A 14 -23.36 12.91 17.63
CA GLU A 14 -23.80 14.03 16.77
C GLU A 14 -22.94 15.30 16.96
N GLU A 15 -22.57 15.64 18.19
CA GLU A 15 -21.64 16.74 18.50
C GLU A 15 -20.24 16.43 17.95
N VAL A 16 -19.80 15.18 18.05
CA VAL A 16 -18.52 14.73 17.46
C VAL A 16 -18.55 14.90 15.94
N LYS A 17 -19.64 14.53 15.25
CA LYS A 17 -19.81 14.79 13.82
C LYS A 17 -19.84 16.29 13.50
N LYS A 18 -20.55 17.10 14.27
CA LYS A 18 -20.64 18.56 14.09
C LYS A 18 -19.26 19.22 14.21
N ASN A 19 -18.51 18.88 15.26
CA ASN A 19 -17.17 19.40 15.50
C ASN A 19 -16.17 18.94 14.43
N ARG A 20 -16.23 17.66 14.01
CA ARG A 20 -15.43 17.15 12.90
C ARG A 20 -15.70 17.93 11.61
N LYS A 21 -16.96 18.22 11.28
CA LYS A 21 -17.34 19.00 10.09
C LYS A 21 -16.81 20.44 10.13
N ILE A 22 -16.74 21.07 11.31
CA ILE A 22 -16.13 22.40 11.49
C ILE A 22 -14.62 22.34 11.19
N VAL A 23 -13.92 21.33 11.73
CA VAL A 23 -12.47 21.15 11.49
C VAL A 23 -12.17 20.82 10.02
N LEU A 24 -12.93 19.93 9.39
CA LEU A 24 -12.75 19.57 7.97
C LEU A 24 -12.98 20.77 7.04
N ASN A 25 -14.02 21.57 7.29
CA ASN A 25 -14.24 22.82 6.57
C ASN A 25 -13.07 23.80 6.72
N TYR A 26 -12.42 23.86 7.89
CA TYR A 26 -11.28 24.76 8.16
C TYR A 26 -10.01 24.35 7.40
N ILE A 27 -9.79 23.04 7.18
CA ILE A 27 -8.64 22.53 6.40
C ILE A 27 -8.94 22.34 4.90
N GLY A 28 -10.15 22.69 4.44
CA GLY A 28 -10.55 22.61 3.03
C GLY A 28 -10.95 21.22 2.53
N GLU A 29 -10.99 20.20 3.39
CA GLU A 29 -11.39 18.85 3.02
C GLU A 29 -12.91 18.66 3.08
N LYS A 30 -13.47 17.99 2.06
CA LYS A 30 -14.89 17.60 2.06
C LYS A 30 -15.07 16.26 2.78
N ASP A 31 -16.01 16.22 3.73
CA ASP A 31 -16.29 15.04 4.55
C ASP A 31 -16.86 13.88 3.71
N THR A 32 -15.97 13.01 3.22
CA THR A 32 -16.34 11.80 2.46
C THR A 32 -16.59 10.63 3.42
N ASP A 33 -17.80 10.08 3.38
CA ASP A 33 -18.27 9.08 4.34
C ASP A 33 -17.49 7.75 4.20
N PRO A 34 -16.73 7.30 5.23
CA PRO A 34 -15.75 6.20 5.10
C PRO A 34 -16.36 4.80 4.90
N LEU A 35 -17.69 4.69 4.77
CA LEU A 35 -18.42 3.44 4.59
C LEU A 35 -18.90 3.19 3.15
N ALA A 36 -18.82 4.17 2.25
CA ALA A 36 -19.23 4.01 0.84
C ALA A 36 -18.19 3.25 -0.03
N GLY A 37 -16.93 3.21 0.39
CA GLY A 37 -15.79 2.85 -0.46
C GLY A 37 -15.43 1.37 -0.60
N ARG A 38 -16.39 0.43 -0.69
CA ARG A 38 -16.03 -1.01 -0.81
C ARG A 38 -16.97 -1.95 -1.58
N ALA A 39 -17.55 -1.50 -2.69
CA ALA A 39 -18.38 -2.33 -3.57
C ALA A 39 -17.92 -2.35 -5.05
N GLY A 40 -16.83 -3.08 -5.31
CA GLY A 40 -16.52 -3.65 -6.64
C GLY A 40 -16.04 -2.70 -7.75
N LEU A 41 -14.77 -2.85 -8.13
CA LEU A 41 -14.35 -2.67 -9.52
C LEU A 41 -13.33 -3.76 -9.90
N SER A 42 -13.30 -4.09 -11.19
CA SER A 42 -12.75 -5.35 -11.69
C SER A 42 -11.25 -5.32 -11.95
N LYS A 43 -10.62 -6.51 -11.92
CA LYS A 43 -9.30 -6.72 -12.50
C LYS A 43 -9.33 -6.36 -14.00
N GLU A 44 -8.50 -5.42 -14.42
CA GLU A 44 -7.97 -5.46 -15.78
C GLU A 44 -7.06 -6.69 -15.94
N PRO A 45 -7.01 -7.27 -17.14
CA PRO A 45 -5.78 -7.13 -17.89
C PRO A 45 -5.98 -6.96 -19.40
N GLY A 46 -5.03 -6.27 -20.04
CA GLY A 46 -4.77 -6.39 -21.49
C GLY A 46 -5.01 -5.11 -22.30
N LEU A 47 -3.94 -4.33 -22.50
CA LEU A 47 -3.88 -3.38 -23.62
C LEU A 47 -3.90 -4.17 -24.93
N ALA A 48 -4.93 -3.95 -25.76
CA ALA A 48 -5.03 -4.51 -27.11
C ALA A 48 -5.82 -3.58 -28.04
N SER A 49 -5.39 -2.32 -28.14
CA SER A 49 -6.02 -1.30 -28.99
C SER A 49 -5.85 -1.61 -30.48
N ARG A 50 -6.84 -2.28 -31.09
CA ARG A 50 -6.96 -2.33 -32.56
C ARG A 50 -7.78 -1.15 -33.08
N VAL A 51 -7.15 -0.38 -33.95
CA VAL A 51 -7.70 0.82 -34.61
C VAL A 51 -8.88 0.46 -35.53
N SER A 52 -9.84 1.38 -35.66
CA SER A 52 -10.92 1.29 -36.64
C SER A 52 -11.40 2.68 -37.08
N SER A 53 -11.65 2.88 -38.39
CA SER A 53 -12.04 4.16 -39.05
C SER A 53 -10.99 5.29 -38.97
N VAL A 54 -10.90 6.30 -39.85
CA VAL A 54 -11.94 7.05 -40.61
C VAL A 54 -11.51 7.35 -42.08
N SER A 55 -12.49 7.77 -42.89
CA SER A 55 -12.66 8.03 -44.33
C SER A 55 -11.63 8.87 -45.15
N THR A 56 -11.97 9.00 -46.45
CA THR A 56 -11.58 10.06 -47.44
C THR A 56 -10.12 10.01 -47.95
N ASN A 57 -9.83 10.19 -49.25
CA ASN A 57 -10.36 11.23 -50.15
C ASN A 57 -10.45 10.85 -51.66
N ARG A 58 -10.72 11.83 -52.54
CA ARG A 58 -10.97 11.76 -54.01
C ARG A 58 -9.87 12.51 -54.80
N VAL A 59 -9.93 12.46 -56.14
CA VAL A 59 -9.39 13.43 -57.17
C VAL A 59 -8.34 12.87 -58.17
N ASP A 60 -8.77 12.77 -59.44
CA ASP A 60 -8.19 13.04 -60.78
C ASP A 60 -6.71 12.76 -61.18
N GLY A 61 -6.49 12.49 -62.49
CA GLY A 61 -5.26 12.95 -63.17
C GLY A 61 -4.68 12.23 -64.42
N LEU A 62 -5.30 12.35 -65.62
CA LEU A 62 -4.68 12.26 -66.98
C LEU A 62 -3.94 10.93 -67.38
N ARG A 63 -3.68 10.58 -68.66
CA ARG A 63 -3.14 11.33 -69.83
C ARG A 63 -3.70 10.87 -71.20
N LEU A 64 -3.37 11.63 -72.25
CA LEU A 64 -3.71 11.38 -73.66
C LEU A 64 -2.58 10.68 -74.45
N ASN A 65 -2.91 10.17 -75.65
CA ASN A 65 -2.15 10.43 -76.88
C ASN A 65 -3.03 10.28 -78.15
N LYS A 66 -2.51 10.67 -79.34
CA LYS A 66 -3.30 11.04 -80.55
C LYS A 66 -2.91 10.28 -81.85
N PRO A 67 -3.71 10.40 -82.95
CA PRO A 67 -3.50 9.75 -84.25
C PRO A 67 -2.62 10.59 -85.20
N PRO A 68 -2.47 10.23 -86.50
CA PRO A 68 -3.36 10.74 -87.58
C PRO A 68 -3.75 9.61 -88.59
N GLU A 69 -4.19 9.77 -89.86
CA GLU A 69 -4.38 10.90 -90.80
C GLU A 69 -5.41 10.55 -91.92
N TRP A 70 -5.89 11.54 -92.69
CA TRP A 70 -6.48 11.42 -94.06
C TRP A 70 -6.09 12.68 -94.88
N PRO A 71 -5.66 12.58 -96.16
CA PRO A 71 -5.43 13.73 -97.05
C PRO A 71 -6.70 14.11 -97.87
N ALA A 72 -6.70 15.27 -98.52
CA ALA A 72 -7.89 15.87 -99.15
C ALA A 72 -7.61 16.64 -100.47
N LEU A 73 -8.68 16.87 -101.25
CA LEU A 73 -8.81 17.89 -102.34
C LEU A 73 -7.91 17.69 -103.60
N ALA A 74 -8.19 18.20 -104.82
CA ALA A 74 -9.42 18.71 -105.49
C ALA A 74 -9.13 18.93 -107.01
N LYS A 75 -10.11 19.49 -107.76
CA LYS A 75 -10.04 19.98 -109.17
C LYS A 75 -10.04 18.88 -110.26
N GLY A 76 -10.44 19.13 -111.52
CA GLY A 76 -11.16 20.29 -112.10
C GLY A 76 -10.85 20.55 -113.60
N ASN A 77 -11.82 21.12 -114.33
CA ASN A 77 -11.75 21.73 -115.69
C ASN A 77 -11.60 20.75 -116.90
N GLN A 78 -12.48 20.80 -117.91
CA GLN A 78 -12.53 21.62 -119.18
C GLN A 78 -11.63 21.10 -120.32
N ALA A 79 -11.80 21.43 -121.61
CA ALA A 79 -12.98 21.62 -122.49
C ALA A 79 -12.51 22.09 -123.90
N SER A 80 -12.85 21.35 -124.97
CA SER A 80 -12.78 21.75 -126.40
C SER A 80 -13.34 20.57 -127.24
N GLN A 81 -14.00 20.67 -128.40
CA GLN A 81 -14.27 21.77 -129.34
C GLN A 81 -13.03 22.47 -129.90
N GLN A 82 -12.33 21.85 -130.87
CA GLN A 82 -12.31 22.36 -132.26
C GLN A 82 -11.69 21.41 -133.32
N GLU A 83 -12.02 20.11 -133.34
CA GLU A 83 -11.60 19.20 -134.44
C GLU A 83 -12.81 18.55 -135.14
N LYS A 84 -13.64 19.42 -135.72
CA LYS A 84 -14.73 19.06 -136.64
C LYS A 84 -14.19 18.97 -138.07
N ILE A 85 -14.79 18.07 -138.87
CA ILE A 85 -14.72 18.04 -140.34
C ILE A 85 -13.32 17.69 -140.90
N ASN A 86 -13.08 16.39 -141.11
CA ASN A 86 -12.36 15.79 -142.26
C ASN A 86 -11.98 14.30 -142.07
N PHE A 87 -12.15 13.73 -140.87
CA PHE A 87 -11.91 12.29 -140.61
C PHE A 87 -13.21 11.48 -140.35
N ALA A 88 -14.33 11.93 -140.94
CA ALA A 88 -15.68 11.54 -140.51
C ALA A 88 -16.22 10.24 -141.14
N GLU A 89 -15.85 9.91 -142.38
CA GLU A 89 -16.58 8.87 -143.14
C GLU A 89 -15.91 7.49 -143.09
N GLU A 90 -14.58 7.41 -143.09
CA GLU A 90 -13.86 6.13 -143.02
C GLU A 90 -13.90 5.50 -141.62
N LYS A 91 -13.83 6.35 -140.58
CA LYS A 91 -13.89 5.94 -139.16
C LYS A 91 -15.19 5.18 -138.82
N ILE A 92 -16.30 5.50 -139.49
CA ILE A 92 -17.62 4.88 -139.26
C ILE A 92 -17.66 3.39 -139.61
N ARG A 93 -16.80 2.88 -140.52
CA ARG A 93 -16.74 1.44 -140.82
C ARG A 93 -15.98 0.65 -139.76
N LEU A 94 -14.80 1.13 -139.32
CA LEU A 94 -14.03 0.49 -138.26
C LEU A 94 -14.76 0.57 -136.91
N GLU A 95 -15.31 1.73 -136.56
CA GLU A 95 -15.99 1.95 -135.28
C GLU A 95 -17.22 1.04 -135.11
N LYS A 96 -17.92 0.67 -136.20
CA LYS A 96 -19.02 -0.31 -136.12
C LYS A 96 -18.56 -1.72 -135.73
N ILE A 97 -17.37 -2.13 -136.16
CA ILE A 97 -16.77 -3.43 -135.80
C ILE A 97 -16.27 -3.39 -134.35
N GLU A 98 -15.55 -2.34 -133.96
CA GLU A 98 -15.07 -2.16 -132.59
C GLU A 98 -16.22 -2.05 -131.59
N ARG A 99 -17.28 -1.29 -131.88
CA ARG A 99 -18.47 -1.20 -131.02
C ARG A 99 -19.14 -2.57 -130.86
N ALA A 100 -19.21 -3.40 -131.90
CA ALA A 100 -19.77 -4.75 -131.79
C ALA A 100 -18.93 -5.69 -130.89
N GLU A 101 -17.60 -5.65 -131.02
CA GLU A 101 -16.66 -6.34 -130.13
C GLU A 101 -16.75 -5.84 -128.68
N LEU A 102 -16.77 -4.52 -128.48
CA LEU A 102 -16.86 -3.88 -127.17
C LEU A 102 -18.19 -4.19 -126.49
N ILE A 103 -19.31 -4.24 -127.21
CA ILE A 103 -20.60 -4.66 -126.67
C ILE A 103 -20.57 -6.13 -126.24
N LYS A 104 -19.98 -7.04 -127.04
CA LYS A 104 -19.80 -8.45 -126.64
C LYS A 104 -18.92 -8.58 -125.39
N LYS A 105 -17.76 -7.89 -125.36
CA LYS A 105 -16.82 -7.90 -124.22
C LYS A 105 -17.43 -7.25 -122.96
N ALA A 106 -18.20 -6.17 -123.10
CA ALA A 106 -18.90 -5.51 -121.99
C ALA A 106 -20.05 -6.38 -121.45
N ASN A 107 -20.83 -7.04 -122.30
CA ASN A 107 -21.89 -7.94 -121.87
C ASN A 107 -21.32 -9.19 -121.17
N ALA A 108 -20.20 -9.75 -121.67
CA ALA A 108 -19.49 -10.82 -120.98
C ALA A 108 -18.95 -10.40 -119.60
N LYS A 109 -18.39 -9.18 -119.47
CA LYS A 109 -17.98 -8.62 -118.16
C LYS A 109 -19.18 -8.40 -117.22
N LYS A 110 -20.29 -7.84 -117.71
CA LYS A 110 -21.53 -7.64 -116.92
C LYS A 110 -22.14 -8.97 -116.47
N ALA A 111 -22.08 -10.02 -117.30
CA ALA A 111 -22.54 -11.36 -116.93
C ALA A 111 -21.67 -11.97 -115.83
N LYS A 112 -20.33 -11.88 -115.94
CA LYS A 112 -19.42 -12.35 -114.87
C LYS A 112 -19.63 -11.59 -113.56
N PHE A 113 -19.75 -10.26 -113.61
CA PHE A 113 -19.96 -9.44 -112.41
C PHE A 113 -21.28 -9.80 -111.69
N LYS A 114 -22.38 -9.96 -112.42
CA LYS A 114 -23.68 -10.40 -111.85
C LYS A 114 -23.68 -11.84 -111.31
N ALA A 115 -22.78 -12.71 -111.78
CA ALA A 115 -22.60 -14.04 -111.21
C ALA A 115 -21.78 -13.99 -109.91
N GLU A 116 -20.72 -13.19 -109.88
CA GLU A 116 -19.85 -13.00 -108.71
C GLU A 116 -20.57 -12.27 -107.56
N GLU A 117 -21.40 -11.28 -107.89
CA GLU A 117 -22.28 -10.54 -106.98
C GLU A 117 -23.27 -11.49 -106.28
N LYS A 118 -24.01 -12.32 -107.05
CA LYS A 118 -24.89 -13.35 -106.49
C LYS A 118 -24.17 -14.36 -105.60
N PHE A 119 -22.97 -14.79 -105.98
CA PHE A 119 -22.17 -15.73 -105.17
C PHE A 119 -21.72 -15.11 -103.84
N LYS A 120 -21.39 -13.81 -103.82
CA LYS A 120 -21.07 -13.06 -102.60
C LYS A 120 -22.29 -12.89 -101.70
N ASP A 121 -23.46 -12.57 -102.25
CA ASP A 121 -24.71 -12.49 -101.48
C ASP A 121 -25.12 -13.83 -100.87
N GLU A 122 -24.97 -14.94 -101.62
CA GLU A 122 -25.28 -16.28 -101.12
C GLU A 122 -24.34 -16.72 -99.98
N GLN A 123 -23.04 -16.38 -100.06
CA GLN A 123 -22.11 -16.59 -98.95
C GLN A 123 -22.41 -15.67 -97.75
N ALA A 124 -22.75 -14.40 -97.99
CA ALA A 124 -23.12 -13.45 -96.95
C ALA A 124 -24.40 -13.88 -96.20
N GLY A 125 -25.37 -14.47 -96.90
CA GLY A 125 -26.55 -15.11 -96.30
C GLY A 125 -26.16 -16.23 -95.34
N LYS A 126 -25.37 -17.21 -95.82
CA LYS A 126 -24.93 -18.37 -95.04
C LYS A 126 -24.05 -17.98 -93.83
N LEU A 127 -23.28 -16.90 -93.92
CA LEU A 127 -22.55 -16.31 -92.79
C LEU A 127 -23.49 -15.66 -91.75
N ARG A 128 -24.49 -14.89 -92.20
CA ARG A 128 -25.48 -14.25 -91.31
C ARG A 128 -26.34 -15.27 -90.56
N GLU A 129 -26.67 -16.40 -91.17
CA GLU A 129 -27.41 -17.49 -90.50
C GLU A 129 -26.55 -18.19 -89.44
N LYS A 130 -25.29 -18.52 -89.75
CA LYS A 130 -24.36 -19.10 -88.78
C LYS A 130 -24.16 -18.20 -87.55
N LEU A 131 -23.95 -16.89 -87.77
CA LEU A 131 -23.80 -15.93 -86.67
C LEU A 131 -25.04 -15.84 -85.78
N LYS A 132 -26.26 -15.82 -86.36
CA LYS A 132 -27.52 -15.83 -85.59
C LYS A 132 -27.72 -17.12 -84.78
N LEU A 133 -27.23 -18.26 -85.28
CA LEU A 133 -27.34 -19.56 -84.62
C LEU A 133 -26.33 -19.66 -83.47
N GLU A 134 -25.09 -19.20 -83.68
CA GLU A 134 -24.07 -19.09 -82.65
C GLU A 134 -24.46 -18.09 -81.55
N GLU A 135 -25.06 -16.95 -81.91
CA GLU A 135 -25.54 -15.94 -80.94
C GLU A 135 -26.65 -16.48 -80.04
N LYS A 136 -27.56 -17.32 -80.58
CA LYS A 136 -28.57 -18.04 -79.79
C LYS A 136 -27.94 -19.03 -78.80
N LEU A 137 -27.00 -19.87 -79.26
CA LEU A 137 -26.28 -20.80 -78.39
C LEU A 137 -25.58 -20.06 -77.24
N ARG A 138 -24.83 -18.99 -77.56
CA ARG A 138 -24.17 -18.11 -76.58
C ARG A 138 -25.15 -17.35 -75.66
N ALA A 139 -26.44 -17.30 -75.95
CA ALA A 139 -27.48 -16.74 -75.08
C ALA A 139 -28.07 -17.81 -74.15
N GLU A 140 -28.35 -19.01 -74.67
CA GLU A 140 -28.81 -20.16 -73.89
C GLU A 140 -27.76 -20.60 -72.85
N GLU A 141 -26.47 -20.62 -73.22
CA GLU A 141 -25.36 -20.90 -72.29
C GLU A 141 -25.34 -19.93 -71.09
N ARG A 142 -25.56 -18.62 -71.31
CA ARG A 142 -25.63 -17.63 -70.23
C ARG A 142 -26.81 -17.88 -69.29
N ILE A 143 -27.96 -18.24 -69.84
CA ILE A 143 -29.16 -18.57 -69.05
C ILE A 143 -28.92 -19.83 -68.20
N ILE A 144 -28.23 -20.84 -68.75
CA ILE A 144 -27.84 -22.04 -68.01
C ILE A 144 -26.82 -21.70 -66.91
N GLU A 145 -25.82 -20.87 -67.20
CA GLU A 145 -24.80 -20.49 -66.21
C GLU A 145 -25.36 -19.62 -65.08
N GLU A 146 -26.21 -18.64 -65.39
CA GLU A 146 -26.84 -17.80 -64.37
C GLU A 146 -27.74 -18.62 -63.45
N ASN A 147 -28.48 -19.59 -64.00
CA ASN A 147 -29.29 -20.51 -63.19
C ASN A 147 -28.43 -21.42 -62.29
N LYS A 148 -27.26 -21.88 -62.74
CA LYS A 148 -26.28 -22.60 -61.88
C LYS A 148 -25.82 -21.71 -60.73
N ARG A 149 -25.36 -20.48 -61.02
CA ARG A 149 -24.92 -19.50 -60.00
C ARG A 149 -26.04 -19.19 -58.99
N ARG A 150 -27.29 -19.03 -59.44
CA ARG A 150 -28.47 -18.83 -58.57
C ARG A 150 -28.75 -20.05 -57.66
N GLN A 151 -28.53 -21.28 -58.12
CA GLN A 151 -28.66 -22.48 -57.28
C GLN A 151 -27.51 -22.61 -56.26
N GLU A 152 -26.27 -22.29 -56.66
CA GLU A 152 -25.10 -22.31 -55.77
C GLU A 152 -25.23 -21.31 -54.62
N ILE A 153 -25.71 -20.09 -54.91
CA ILE A 153 -25.99 -19.07 -53.88
C ILE A 153 -27.03 -19.58 -52.86
N LYS A 154 -28.15 -20.15 -53.32
CA LYS A 154 -29.18 -20.72 -52.43
C LYS A 154 -28.62 -21.83 -51.52
N ARG A 155 -27.89 -22.79 -52.10
CA ARG A 155 -27.21 -23.86 -51.34
C ARG A 155 -26.21 -23.29 -50.33
N ALA A 156 -25.46 -22.25 -50.69
CA ALA A 156 -24.52 -21.58 -49.80
C ALA A 156 -25.22 -20.86 -48.63
N GLU A 157 -26.40 -20.28 -48.84
CA GLU A 157 -27.24 -19.69 -47.79
C GLU A 157 -27.85 -20.73 -46.85
N GLU A 158 -28.40 -21.82 -47.38
CA GLU A 158 -28.91 -22.95 -46.58
C GLU A 158 -27.80 -23.53 -45.70
N ILE A 159 -26.61 -23.77 -46.28
CA ILE A 159 -25.43 -24.23 -45.56
C ILE A 159 -24.98 -23.24 -44.48
N LYS A 160 -25.12 -21.92 -44.68
CA LYS A 160 -24.85 -20.91 -43.64
C LYS A 160 -25.87 -21.00 -42.50
N ARG A 161 -27.18 -21.02 -42.80
CA ARG A 161 -28.26 -21.13 -41.78
C ARG A 161 -28.10 -22.39 -40.92
N ILE A 162 -27.90 -23.55 -41.55
CA ILE A 162 -27.66 -24.82 -40.83
C ILE A 162 -26.40 -24.74 -39.95
N LYS A 163 -25.30 -24.13 -40.44
CA LYS A 163 -24.09 -23.93 -39.64
C LYS A 163 -24.31 -23.00 -38.45
N GLU A 164 -25.18 -22.00 -38.57
CA GLU A 164 -25.52 -21.07 -37.49
C GLU A 164 -26.43 -21.69 -36.44
N GLU A 165 -27.48 -22.42 -36.86
CA GLU A 165 -28.34 -23.20 -35.95
C GLU A 165 -27.54 -24.24 -35.17
N VAL A 166 -26.63 -24.98 -35.84
CA VAL A 166 -25.76 -25.95 -35.19
C VAL A 166 -24.78 -25.29 -34.21
N LYS A 167 -24.23 -24.10 -34.53
CA LYS A 167 -23.42 -23.31 -33.58
C LYS A 167 -24.26 -22.89 -32.36
N LEU A 168 -25.46 -22.38 -32.58
CA LEU A 168 -26.37 -21.86 -31.55
C LEU A 168 -26.86 -22.98 -30.62
N ALA A 169 -27.19 -24.15 -31.17
CA ALA A 169 -27.51 -25.37 -30.42
C ALA A 169 -26.31 -25.85 -29.59
N LYS A 170 -25.10 -25.93 -30.18
CA LYS A 170 -23.86 -26.28 -29.46
C LYS A 170 -23.55 -25.29 -28.33
N ALA A 171 -23.76 -23.99 -28.53
CA ALA A 171 -23.60 -22.97 -27.49
C ALA A 171 -24.60 -23.16 -26.34
N LYS A 172 -25.90 -23.30 -26.64
CA LYS A 172 -26.94 -23.59 -25.63
C LYS A 172 -26.64 -24.88 -24.84
N ALA A 173 -26.15 -25.93 -25.50
CA ALA A 173 -25.74 -27.18 -24.86
C ALA A 173 -24.49 -27.00 -23.97
N ALA A 174 -23.49 -26.24 -24.41
CA ALA A 174 -22.28 -25.94 -23.64
C ALA A 174 -22.60 -25.12 -22.37
N VAL A 175 -23.47 -24.13 -22.45
CA VAL A 175 -23.95 -23.35 -21.28
C VAL A 175 -24.70 -24.26 -20.30
N LYS A 176 -25.63 -25.10 -20.77
CA LYS A 176 -26.33 -26.09 -19.91
C LYS A 176 -25.36 -27.06 -19.23
N ARG A 177 -24.31 -27.53 -19.94
CA ARG A 177 -23.25 -28.38 -19.37
C ARG A 177 -22.40 -27.64 -18.32
N LYS A 178 -22.00 -26.39 -18.57
CA LYS A 178 -21.27 -25.54 -17.59
C LYS A 178 -22.11 -25.31 -16.32
N ALA A 179 -23.39 -24.97 -16.46
CA ALA A 179 -24.30 -24.75 -15.34
C ALA A 179 -24.52 -26.02 -14.49
N LYS A 180 -24.72 -27.20 -15.12
CA LYS A 180 -24.80 -28.49 -14.40
C LYS A 180 -23.50 -28.78 -13.63
N ARG A 181 -22.32 -28.60 -14.25
CA ARG A 181 -21.02 -28.76 -13.56
C ARG A 181 -20.86 -27.81 -12.38
N GLN A 182 -21.22 -26.53 -12.51
CA GLN A 182 -21.16 -25.56 -11.41
C GLN A 182 -22.10 -25.94 -10.24
N LYS A 183 -23.32 -26.40 -10.51
CA LYS A 183 -24.24 -26.88 -9.46
C LYS A 183 -23.67 -28.12 -8.74
N ALA A 184 -23.13 -29.09 -9.48
CA ALA A 184 -22.47 -30.27 -8.90
C ALA A 184 -21.27 -29.90 -8.02
N ILE A 185 -20.40 -28.98 -8.48
CA ILE A 185 -19.23 -28.51 -7.71
C ILE A 185 -19.67 -27.75 -6.44
N LYS A 186 -20.73 -26.93 -6.49
CA LYS A 186 -21.28 -26.26 -5.29
C LYS A 186 -21.77 -27.28 -4.26
N LEU A 187 -22.57 -28.26 -4.67
CA LEU A 187 -23.08 -29.31 -3.79
C LEU A 187 -21.97 -30.19 -3.22
N PHE A 188 -20.95 -30.53 -4.03
CA PHE A 188 -19.78 -31.27 -3.57
C PHE A 188 -18.98 -30.47 -2.53
N LYS A 189 -18.71 -29.18 -2.78
CA LYS A 189 -18.06 -28.30 -1.81
C LYS A 189 -18.85 -28.14 -0.51
N GLN A 190 -20.19 -28.06 -0.57
CA GLN A 190 -21.02 -28.01 0.64
C GLN A 190 -20.93 -29.33 1.44
N LYS A 191 -21.06 -30.49 0.79
CA LYS A 191 -20.90 -31.80 1.47
C LYS A 191 -19.49 -31.99 2.05
N LEU A 192 -18.46 -31.55 1.34
CA LEU A 192 -17.07 -31.61 1.78
C LEU A 192 -16.83 -30.69 2.99
N ASN A 193 -17.29 -29.43 2.93
CA ASN A 193 -17.16 -28.47 4.02
C ASN A 193 -17.89 -28.95 5.28
N ASN A 194 -19.09 -29.54 5.17
CA ASN A 194 -19.81 -30.05 6.33
C ASN A 194 -19.03 -31.19 7.02
N LYS A 195 -18.57 -32.19 6.26
CA LYS A 195 -17.73 -33.28 6.80
C LYS A 195 -16.41 -32.79 7.38
N LEU A 196 -15.76 -31.82 6.73
CA LEU A 196 -14.53 -31.21 7.25
C LEU A 196 -14.80 -30.42 8.53
N ASN A 197 -15.92 -29.70 8.64
CA ASN A 197 -16.30 -28.99 9.86
C ASN A 197 -16.61 -29.95 11.02
N GLU A 198 -17.28 -31.07 10.75
CA GLU A 198 -17.51 -32.14 11.74
C GLU A 198 -16.18 -32.69 12.27
N ILE A 199 -15.29 -33.16 11.37
CA ILE A 199 -13.95 -33.67 11.73
C ILE A 199 -13.13 -32.61 12.46
N PHE A 200 -13.08 -31.38 11.94
CA PHE A 200 -12.30 -30.29 12.52
C PHE A 200 -12.86 -29.84 13.88
N SER A 201 -14.16 -29.95 14.13
CA SER A 201 -14.75 -29.66 15.44
C SER A 201 -14.32 -30.69 16.50
N ALA A 202 -14.31 -31.98 16.14
CA ALA A 202 -13.83 -33.06 17.00
C ALA A 202 -12.32 -32.95 17.27
N VAL A 203 -11.52 -32.74 16.22
CA VAL A 203 -10.07 -32.54 16.33
C VAL A 203 -9.75 -31.28 17.14
N LYS A 204 -10.46 -30.16 16.92
CA LYS A 204 -10.27 -28.92 17.71
C LYS A 204 -10.59 -29.13 19.19
N ARG A 205 -11.66 -29.87 19.53
CA ARG A 205 -12.00 -30.19 20.92
C ARG A 205 -10.88 -31.00 21.59
N ASN A 206 -10.40 -32.05 20.92
CA ASN A 206 -9.32 -32.89 21.44
C ASN A 206 -7.98 -32.13 21.53
N PHE A 207 -7.67 -31.26 20.57
CA PHE A 207 -6.49 -30.40 20.59
C PHE A 207 -6.52 -29.37 21.73
N VAL A 208 -7.69 -28.75 21.98
CA VAL A 208 -7.87 -27.82 23.12
C VAL A 208 -7.68 -28.55 24.45
N PHE A 209 -8.22 -29.77 24.61
CA PHE A 209 -7.95 -30.57 25.81
C PHE A 209 -6.48 -31.00 25.92
N GLY A 210 -5.84 -31.41 24.83
CA GLY A 210 -4.41 -31.76 24.82
C GLY A 210 -3.52 -30.58 25.22
N ALA A 211 -3.80 -29.39 24.71
CA ALA A 211 -3.12 -28.15 25.10
C ALA A 211 -3.38 -27.80 26.58
N LEU A 212 -4.61 -27.96 27.08
CA LEU A 212 -4.96 -27.74 28.48
C LEU A 212 -4.20 -28.71 29.41
N TYR A 213 -4.17 -30.01 29.08
CA TYR A 213 -3.40 -31.01 29.84
C TYR A 213 -1.89 -30.72 29.81
N LEU A 214 -1.36 -30.27 28.67
CA LEU A 214 0.05 -29.86 28.57
C LEU A 214 0.37 -28.64 29.45
N ILE A 215 -0.52 -27.65 29.51
CA ILE A 215 -0.38 -26.49 30.42
C ILE A 215 -0.42 -26.94 31.88
N VAL A 216 -1.38 -27.80 32.27
CA VAL A 216 -1.48 -28.35 33.63
C VAL A 216 -0.24 -29.17 33.99
N PHE A 217 0.26 -30.00 33.07
CA PHE A 217 1.48 -30.78 33.26
C PHE A 217 2.72 -29.89 33.45
N LEU A 218 2.85 -28.80 32.68
CA LEU A 218 3.93 -27.82 32.86
C LEU A 218 3.85 -27.10 34.22
N ILE A 219 2.64 -26.74 34.67
CA ILE A 219 2.43 -26.13 35.99
C ILE A 219 2.83 -27.10 37.11
N ILE A 220 2.43 -28.38 37.02
CA ILE A 220 2.82 -29.41 37.99
C ILE A 220 4.33 -29.63 37.98
N GLY A 221 4.94 -29.78 36.80
CA GLY A 221 6.39 -29.95 36.64
C GLY A 221 7.20 -28.78 37.19
N TYR A 222 6.78 -27.54 36.94
CA TYR A 222 7.40 -26.33 37.50
C TYR A 222 7.21 -26.24 39.03
N THR A 223 6.05 -26.65 39.55
CA THR A 223 5.80 -26.70 41.01
C THR A 223 6.72 -27.72 41.69
N VAL A 224 6.86 -28.92 41.12
CA VAL A 224 7.80 -29.94 41.60
C VAL A 224 9.24 -29.46 41.49
N PHE A 225 9.63 -28.78 40.40
CA PHE A 225 10.95 -28.16 40.25
C PHE A 225 11.23 -27.12 41.34
N CYS A 226 10.27 -26.24 41.66
CA CYS A 226 10.43 -25.27 42.74
C CYS A 226 10.58 -25.96 44.11
N LEU A 227 9.77 -26.97 44.41
CA LEU A 227 9.89 -27.73 45.68
C LEU A 227 11.24 -28.46 45.79
N LEU A 228 11.76 -29.01 44.69
CA LEU A 228 13.10 -29.62 44.65
C LEU A 228 14.20 -28.57 44.86
N ALA A 229 14.11 -27.42 44.19
CA ALA A 229 15.09 -26.33 44.29
C ALA A 229 15.11 -25.64 45.67
N LEU A 230 13.99 -25.60 46.39
CA LEU A 230 13.88 -25.04 47.74
C LEU A 230 14.26 -26.02 48.86
N ARG A 231 14.15 -27.34 48.61
CA ARG A 231 14.38 -28.40 49.62
C ARG A 231 15.74 -29.09 49.50
N LEU A 232 16.30 -29.23 48.29
CA LEU A 232 17.62 -29.83 48.08
C LEU A 232 18.71 -28.76 48.19
N LYS A 233 19.81 -29.08 48.90
CA LYS A 233 20.98 -28.20 48.97
C LYS A 233 21.59 -27.99 47.58
N THR A 234 22.20 -26.82 47.38
CA THR A 234 22.56 -26.28 46.05
C THR A 234 23.65 -27.03 45.28
N ASP A 235 24.17 -28.10 45.84
CA ASP A 235 25.37 -28.80 45.39
C ASP A 235 25.11 -29.61 44.10
N ASN A 236 23.83 -29.89 43.79
CA ASN A 236 23.43 -30.39 42.49
C ASN A 236 23.50 -29.29 41.42
N SER A 237 24.60 -29.31 40.64
CA SER A 237 24.88 -28.35 39.58
C SER A 237 23.78 -28.20 38.51
N VAL A 238 22.91 -29.20 38.32
CA VAL A 238 21.77 -29.13 37.38
C VAL A 238 20.71 -28.15 37.90
N ILE A 239 20.36 -28.24 39.19
CA ILE A 239 19.40 -27.34 39.84
C ILE A 239 19.95 -25.90 39.81
N ALA A 240 21.24 -25.73 40.16
CA ALA A 240 21.90 -24.42 40.14
C ALA A 240 21.97 -23.78 38.73
N LYS A 241 22.06 -24.58 37.66
CA LYS A 241 21.98 -24.08 36.28
C LYS A 241 20.54 -23.71 35.89
N LEU A 242 19.56 -24.56 36.21
CA LEU A 242 18.16 -24.30 35.88
C LEU A 242 17.59 -23.08 36.63
N ALA A 243 17.93 -22.90 37.91
CA ALA A 243 17.49 -21.77 38.72
C ALA A 243 18.05 -20.40 38.26
N ARG A 244 19.07 -20.37 37.39
CA ARG A 244 19.54 -19.13 36.73
C ARG A 244 18.67 -18.70 35.56
N VAL A 245 17.91 -19.63 34.96
CA VAL A 245 17.07 -19.39 33.78
C VAL A 245 15.59 -19.32 34.17
N LEU A 246 15.16 -20.18 35.08
CA LEU A 246 13.79 -20.20 35.61
C LEU A 246 13.74 -19.41 36.94
N PRO A 247 12.84 -18.42 37.08
CA PRO A 247 12.63 -17.76 38.37
C PRO A 247 12.05 -18.78 39.36
N VAL A 248 12.76 -19.02 40.46
CA VAL A 248 12.29 -19.84 41.58
C VAL A 248 12.01 -18.89 42.76
N PRO A 249 10.77 -18.76 43.24
CA PRO A 249 10.45 -17.86 44.36
C PRO A 249 10.98 -18.43 45.68
N ALA A 250 11.87 -17.69 46.34
CA ALA A 250 12.49 -18.09 47.61
C ALA A 250 11.95 -17.33 48.83
N ALA A 251 11.41 -16.13 48.62
CA ALA A 251 10.60 -15.43 49.62
C ALA A 251 9.47 -14.65 48.94
N LEU A 252 8.31 -14.64 49.58
CA LEU A 252 7.15 -13.81 49.24
C LEU A 252 7.17 -12.58 50.15
N THR A 253 7.04 -11.40 49.59
CA THR A 253 7.00 -10.16 50.38
C THR A 253 5.84 -9.28 49.94
N SER A 254 5.42 -8.37 50.83
CA SER A 254 4.41 -7.35 50.51
C SER A 254 4.79 -6.40 49.35
N GLN A 255 6.01 -6.46 48.82
CA GLN A 255 6.47 -5.69 47.66
C GLN A 255 6.78 -6.56 46.42
N GLY A 256 6.65 -7.89 46.51
CA GLY A 256 6.92 -8.81 45.39
C GLY A 256 7.65 -10.10 45.79
N LEU A 257 8.04 -10.86 44.76
CA LEU A 257 8.80 -12.11 44.88
C LEU A 257 10.30 -11.84 44.90
N ILE A 258 11.04 -12.55 45.76
CA ILE A 258 12.51 -12.64 45.72
C ILE A 258 12.90 -13.96 45.07
N ASN A 259 13.77 -13.93 44.07
CA ASN A 259 14.24 -15.16 43.42
C ASN A 259 15.28 -15.88 44.27
N TYR A 260 15.42 -17.18 44.06
CA TYR A 260 16.34 -18.03 44.80
C TYR A 260 17.82 -17.62 44.68
N ASN A 261 18.25 -17.10 43.52
CA ASN A 261 19.61 -16.59 43.37
C ASN A 261 19.81 -15.32 44.21
N ASP A 262 18.90 -14.33 44.09
CA ASP A 262 18.93 -13.10 44.90
C ASP A 262 18.99 -13.43 46.41
N TRP A 263 18.14 -14.38 46.86
CA TRP A 263 18.09 -14.85 48.24
C TRP A 263 19.38 -15.55 48.68
N ARG A 264 20.00 -16.36 47.80
CA ARG A 264 21.28 -17.03 48.07
C ARG A 264 22.42 -16.03 48.22
N ASP A 265 22.49 -15.05 47.33
CA ASP A 265 23.55 -14.04 47.34
C ASP A 265 23.43 -13.18 48.61
N LEU A 266 22.21 -12.83 49.02
CA LEU A 266 21.90 -12.20 50.31
C LEU A 266 22.27 -13.05 51.52
N LYS A 267 22.04 -14.37 51.49
CA LYS A 267 22.39 -15.27 52.60
C LYS A 267 23.91 -15.39 52.81
N ASN A 268 24.72 -15.09 51.80
CA ASN A 268 26.18 -15.04 51.94
C ASN A 268 26.66 -13.71 52.58
N ASP A 269 25.85 -12.65 52.52
CA ASP A 269 26.13 -11.35 53.14
C ASP A 269 25.47 -11.26 54.53
N ASN A 270 26.20 -11.74 55.54
CA ASN A 270 25.77 -11.83 56.94
C ASN A 270 25.24 -10.50 57.54
N ASN A 271 25.54 -9.34 56.95
CA ASN A 271 25.14 -8.03 57.47
C ASN A 271 23.86 -7.47 56.83
N THR A 272 23.41 -7.98 55.68
CA THR A 272 22.33 -7.34 54.92
C THR A 272 20.95 -7.83 55.33
N ASN A 273 20.26 -6.99 56.12
CA ASN A 273 18.83 -7.17 56.40
C ASN A 273 18.02 -7.19 55.10
N LEU A 274 17.34 -8.30 54.82
CA LEU A 274 16.51 -8.51 53.62
C LEU A 274 15.56 -7.35 53.33
N ALA A 275 14.93 -6.79 54.37
CA ALA A 275 14.00 -5.67 54.23
C ALA A 275 14.71 -4.41 53.68
N LYS A 276 15.94 -4.11 54.14
CA LYS A 276 16.77 -3.02 53.60
C LYS A 276 17.09 -3.26 52.14
N TRP A 277 17.52 -4.47 51.77
CA TRP A 277 17.87 -4.78 50.38
C TRP A 277 16.68 -4.67 49.42
N ILE A 278 15.49 -5.16 49.79
CA ILE A 278 14.27 -5.02 48.95
C ILE A 278 14.00 -3.52 48.68
N ILE A 279 14.12 -2.68 49.72
CA ILE A 279 13.88 -1.23 49.63
C ILE A 279 14.93 -0.59 48.71
N LEU A 280 16.22 -0.87 48.93
CA LEU A 280 17.31 -0.35 48.11
C LEU A 280 17.15 -0.76 46.63
N ARG A 281 16.91 -2.05 46.35
CA ARG A 281 16.71 -2.56 44.98
C ARG A 281 15.53 -1.89 44.29
N ASN A 282 14.43 -1.68 45.00
CA ASN A 282 13.26 -1.00 44.46
C ASN A 282 13.53 0.51 44.21
N LEU A 283 14.38 1.15 45.00
CA LEU A 283 14.86 2.51 44.74
C LEU A 283 15.84 2.57 43.54
N SER A 284 16.84 1.67 43.46
CA SER A 284 17.73 1.56 42.30
C SER A 284 16.94 1.41 41.01
N ARG A 285 15.92 0.53 41.00
CA ARG A 285 14.99 0.35 39.86
C ARG A 285 14.18 1.61 39.55
N LYS A 286 13.69 2.34 40.56
CA LYS A 286 13.00 3.64 40.36
C LYS A 286 13.92 4.64 39.64
N TYR A 287 15.18 4.73 40.07
CA TYR A 287 16.19 5.64 39.52
C TYR A 287 16.90 5.12 38.26
N LYS A 288 16.54 3.91 37.77
CA LYS A 288 17.19 3.22 36.65
C LYS A 288 18.70 3.00 36.86
N MET A 289 19.08 2.83 38.12
CA MET A 289 20.44 2.58 38.58
C MET A 289 20.70 1.07 38.77
N PRO A 290 21.95 0.59 38.63
CA PRO A 290 22.34 -0.77 38.98
C PRO A 290 21.92 -1.20 40.40
N ASP A 291 21.62 -2.48 40.58
CA ASP A 291 21.21 -3.04 41.88
C ASP A 291 22.33 -2.96 42.95
N ASN A 292 23.62 -2.92 42.56
CA ASN A 292 24.78 -3.02 43.46
C ASN A 292 25.55 -1.69 43.64
N LEU A 293 24.85 -0.58 43.86
CA LEU A 293 25.47 0.74 44.13
C LEU A 293 25.72 0.98 45.62
N PRO A 294 26.75 1.76 46.01
CA PRO A 294 26.92 2.18 47.40
C PRO A 294 25.78 3.07 47.89
N ASP A 295 25.30 2.83 49.12
CA ASP A 295 24.17 3.54 49.74
C ASP A 295 24.26 5.07 49.60
N LYS A 296 25.46 5.66 49.69
CA LYS A 296 25.69 7.11 49.53
C LYS A 296 25.16 7.67 48.20
N VAL A 297 25.32 6.91 47.10
CA VAL A 297 24.86 7.35 45.77
C VAL A 297 23.33 7.31 45.69
N LEU A 298 22.72 6.28 46.28
CA LEU A 298 21.26 6.18 46.38
C LEU A 298 20.67 7.23 47.33
N ALA A 299 21.38 7.61 48.40
CA ALA A 299 20.97 8.69 49.30
C ALA A 299 20.94 10.04 48.58
N ALA A 300 22.02 10.39 47.86
CA ALA A 300 22.12 11.61 47.07
C ALA A 300 21.05 11.70 45.96
N ALA A 301 20.57 10.57 45.44
CA ALA A 301 19.42 10.50 44.53
C ALA A 301 18.08 10.66 45.28
N PHE A 302 17.91 9.96 46.41
CA PHE A 302 16.68 9.96 47.22
C PHE A 302 16.32 11.35 47.79
N ILE A 303 17.33 12.14 48.16
CA ILE A 303 17.15 13.51 48.66
C ILE A 303 16.66 14.45 47.55
N LYS A 304 16.85 14.10 46.27
CA LYS A 304 16.37 14.86 45.10
C LYS A 304 15.01 14.35 44.56
N ASP A 305 14.46 13.28 45.14
CA ASP A 305 13.21 12.67 44.69
C ASP A 305 11.99 13.44 45.22
N GLU A 306 11.23 14.06 44.30
CA GLU A 306 10.07 14.88 44.66
C GLU A 306 8.92 14.06 45.28
N ASP A 307 8.81 12.75 45.00
CA ASP A 307 7.75 11.90 45.58
C ASP A 307 7.99 11.61 47.08
N PHE A 308 9.26 11.53 47.50
CA PHE A 308 9.63 11.22 48.89
C PHE A 308 9.89 12.47 49.72
N ASN A 309 10.35 13.56 49.09
CA ASN A 309 10.80 14.77 49.77
C ASN A 309 9.99 16.04 49.41
N GLN A 310 8.79 15.88 48.82
CA GLN A 310 7.93 16.97 48.34
C GLN A 310 7.84 18.17 49.31
N ALA A 311 7.59 17.93 50.60
CA ALA A 311 7.41 18.99 51.60
C ALA A 311 8.69 19.82 51.84
N GLY A 312 9.85 19.17 51.95
CA GLY A 312 11.13 19.85 52.11
C GLY A 312 11.53 20.62 50.85
N LEU A 313 11.36 19.99 49.68
CA LEU A 313 11.64 20.61 48.38
C LEU A 313 10.73 21.81 48.09
N LEU A 314 9.44 21.76 48.44
CA LEU A 314 8.54 22.91 48.30
C LEU A 314 8.91 24.05 49.26
N ARG A 315 9.29 23.76 50.51
CA ARG A 315 9.77 24.77 51.48
C ARG A 315 11.03 25.47 50.99
N ILE A 316 12.07 24.73 50.59
CA ILE A 316 13.33 25.35 50.14
C ILE A 316 13.18 26.06 48.79
N LYS A 317 12.33 25.57 47.87
CA LYS A 317 11.93 26.31 46.66
C LYS A 317 11.21 27.62 47.00
N LYS A 318 10.33 27.63 48.02
CA LYS A 318 9.64 28.84 48.47
C LYS A 318 10.62 29.84 49.11
N ILE A 319 11.60 29.37 49.89
CA ILE A 319 12.71 30.21 50.41
C ILE A 319 13.47 30.84 49.24
N SER A 320 13.89 30.06 48.24
CA SER A 320 14.59 30.56 47.05
C SER A 320 13.78 31.60 46.27
N GLN A 321 12.45 31.46 46.19
CA GLN A 321 11.57 32.45 45.56
C GLN A 321 11.47 33.75 46.36
N LEU A 322 11.39 33.67 47.70
CA LEU A 322 11.31 34.85 48.56
C LEU A 322 12.59 35.67 48.47
N LEU A 323 13.75 35.01 48.60
CA LEU A 323 15.08 35.61 48.50
C LEU A 323 15.49 36.07 47.08
N LYS A 324 14.60 35.90 46.08
CA LYS A 324 14.72 36.47 44.73
C LYS A 324 13.75 37.63 44.48
N GLY A 325 12.84 37.91 45.42
CA GLY A 325 11.88 39.02 45.37
C GLY A 325 12.06 40.08 46.47
N ALA A 326 12.69 39.71 47.59
CA ALA A 326 13.13 40.63 48.65
C ALA A 326 14.31 40.01 49.42
N ASP A 327 15.29 40.82 49.84
CA ASP A 327 16.45 40.37 50.64
C ASP A 327 16.10 40.07 52.12
N ASP A 328 14.82 39.85 52.43
CA ASP A 328 14.31 39.58 53.78
C ASP A 328 14.52 38.10 54.16
N LEU A 329 15.69 37.82 54.72
CA LEU A 329 16.04 36.52 55.29
C LEU A 329 15.19 36.17 56.53
N GLU A 330 14.63 37.15 57.25
CA GLU A 330 13.82 36.90 58.45
C GLU A 330 12.44 36.35 58.06
N LEU A 331 11.80 36.91 57.04
CA LEU A 331 10.55 36.38 56.46
C LEU A 331 10.79 35.00 55.84
N ALA A 332 11.92 34.80 55.16
CA ALA A 332 12.29 33.49 54.62
C ALA A 332 12.56 32.44 55.73
N SER A 333 13.12 32.85 56.89
CA SER A 333 13.43 31.94 58.01
C SER A 333 12.21 31.18 58.54
N LYS A 334 11.01 31.75 58.42
CA LYS A 334 9.72 31.15 58.84
C LYS A 334 9.37 29.86 58.09
N TYR A 335 10.05 29.57 56.97
CA TYR A 335 9.91 28.34 56.20
C TYR A 335 11.04 27.33 56.42
N ALA A 336 12.11 27.71 57.13
CA ALA A 336 13.25 26.85 57.45
C ALA A 336 12.94 25.95 58.67
N ASP A 337 13.76 24.92 58.89
CA ASP A 337 13.81 24.16 60.15
C ASP A 337 14.91 24.68 61.08
N GLU A 338 15.95 25.29 60.51
CA GLU A 338 17.06 25.94 61.21
C GLU A 338 17.48 27.18 60.41
N ALA A 339 17.71 28.29 61.10
CA ALA A 339 18.15 29.55 60.52
C ALA A 339 19.40 30.03 61.25
N SER A 340 20.50 30.20 60.52
CA SER A 340 21.78 30.66 61.04
C SER A 340 21.88 32.18 61.02
N GLY A 341 22.46 32.75 62.09
CA GLY A 341 23.08 34.07 62.03
C GLY A 341 24.31 34.09 61.12
N VAL A 342 25.13 35.14 61.23
CA VAL A 342 26.43 35.17 60.53
C VAL A 342 27.39 34.21 61.24
N ILE A 343 27.81 33.16 60.55
CA ILE A 343 28.89 32.26 61.00
C ILE A 343 30.06 32.40 60.02
N TYR A 344 31.25 32.64 60.57
CA TYR A 344 32.49 32.65 59.79
C TYR A 344 33.05 31.23 59.74
N TYR A 345 33.16 30.68 58.53
CA TYR A 345 33.68 29.33 58.30
C TYR A 345 35.08 29.38 57.71
N ASN A 346 35.92 28.43 58.10
CA ASN A 346 37.16 28.16 57.37
C ASN A 346 36.83 27.59 55.98
N HIS A 347 37.73 27.77 55.01
CA HIS A 347 37.47 27.38 53.61
C HIS A 347 37.20 25.86 53.47
N GLU A 348 37.88 25.03 54.25
CA GLU A 348 37.67 23.57 54.26
C GLU A 348 36.31 23.17 54.86
N GLU A 349 35.93 23.74 56.01
CA GLU A 349 34.63 23.51 56.67
C GLU A 349 33.44 23.93 55.80
N ALA A 350 33.56 25.08 55.13
CA ALA A 350 32.55 25.56 54.20
C ALA A 350 32.45 24.66 52.95
N ALA A 351 33.58 24.15 52.46
CA ALA A 351 33.62 23.22 51.34
C ALA A 351 32.99 21.86 51.69
N GLU A 352 33.22 21.35 52.90
CA GLU A 352 32.59 20.11 53.38
C GLU A 352 31.07 20.27 53.58
N LYS A 353 30.64 21.35 54.25
CA LYS A 353 29.22 21.55 54.61
C LYS A 353 28.34 22.01 53.43
N PHE A 354 28.86 22.86 52.55
CA PHE A 354 28.08 23.54 51.49
C PHE A 354 28.58 23.23 50.07
N GLY A 355 29.73 22.58 49.91
CA GLY A 355 30.36 22.35 48.61
C GLY A 355 31.10 23.58 48.07
N PRO A 356 32.02 23.40 47.10
CA PRO A 356 32.89 24.47 46.60
C PRO A 356 32.15 25.58 45.83
N ALA A 357 30.87 25.40 45.52
CA ALA A 357 30.06 26.43 44.86
C ALA A 357 29.89 27.70 45.71
N ILE A 358 29.97 27.58 47.05
CA ILE A 358 29.71 28.68 48.00
C ILE A 358 30.71 29.85 47.84
N PHE A 359 31.95 29.58 47.43
CA PHE A 359 33.01 30.59 47.30
C PHE A 359 32.87 31.48 46.05
N ASN A 360 31.97 31.12 45.12
CA ASN A 360 31.66 31.94 43.95
C ASN A 360 30.58 33.01 44.24
N LEU A 361 30.06 33.09 45.47
CA LEU A 361 29.06 34.07 45.87
C LEU A 361 29.71 35.41 46.22
N LYS A 362 29.27 36.47 45.55
CA LYS A 362 29.62 37.86 45.91
C LYS A 362 28.98 38.24 47.26
N THR A 363 29.48 39.30 47.89
CA THR A 363 28.86 39.88 49.09
C THR A 363 27.37 40.17 48.87
N ASN A 364 26.54 39.79 49.84
CA ASN A 364 25.07 39.77 49.85
C ASN A 364 24.41 38.82 48.83
N GLN A 365 25.16 38.07 48.00
CA GLN A 365 24.60 37.13 47.05
C GLN A 365 24.13 35.84 47.74
N THR A 366 22.89 35.44 47.42
CA THR A 366 22.26 34.18 47.85
C THR A 366 22.56 33.04 46.88
N SER A 367 22.78 31.83 47.40
CA SER A 367 23.01 30.60 46.63
C SER A 367 21.73 30.07 45.97
N ASP A 368 21.89 29.24 44.94
CA ASP A 368 20.85 28.28 44.60
C ASP A 368 20.77 27.15 45.66
N ILE A 369 19.82 26.22 45.50
CA ILE A 369 19.56 25.16 46.48
C ILE A 369 20.73 24.17 46.52
N ILE A 370 21.42 24.11 47.67
CA ILE A 370 22.51 23.18 47.95
C ILE A 370 21.91 21.91 48.56
N PHE A 371 22.25 20.75 47.99
CA PHE A 371 21.77 19.44 48.44
C PHE A 371 22.84 18.75 49.29
N SER A 372 22.45 18.28 50.48
CA SER A 372 23.32 17.61 51.45
C SER A 372 22.61 16.36 52.02
N ASP A 373 23.36 15.40 52.55
CA ASP A 373 22.86 14.09 53.02
C ASP A 373 21.71 14.17 54.04
N ASN A 374 21.57 15.30 54.74
CA ASN A 374 20.53 15.54 55.74
C ASN A 374 19.42 16.53 55.30
N GLY A 375 19.55 17.19 54.15
CA GLY A 375 18.60 18.24 53.74
C GLY A 375 19.09 19.22 52.69
N TYR A 376 18.45 20.39 52.69
CA TYR A 376 18.63 21.45 51.72
C TYR A 376 19.09 22.73 52.41
N TYR A 377 20.15 23.34 51.90
CA TYR A 377 20.63 24.64 52.34
C TYR A 377 20.40 25.69 51.26
N ILE A 378 20.07 26.90 51.68
CA ILE A 378 20.33 28.13 50.91
C ILE A 378 21.18 29.03 51.81
N ALA A 379 22.28 29.55 51.28
CA ALA A 379 23.23 30.36 52.02
C ALA A 379 23.48 31.70 51.33
N GLN A 380 23.77 32.74 52.11
CA GLN A 380 24.08 34.09 51.64
C GLN A 380 25.46 34.48 52.15
N ASN A 381 26.35 34.92 51.26
CA ASN A 381 27.63 35.48 51.67
C ASN A 381 27.41 36.89 52.23
N VAL A 382 27.89 37.17 53.44
CA VAL A 382 27.80 38.47 54.15
C VAL A 382 29.13 39.25 54.06
N GLY A 383 30.18 38.61 53.54
CA GLY A 383 31.51 39.17 53.38
C GLY A 383 32.55 38.39 54.19
N ASP A 384 33.75 38.24 53.61
CA ASP A 384 34.87 37.54 54.23
C ASP A 384 35.54 38.41 55.31
N LYS A 385 36.03 37.79 56.38
CA LYS A 385 36.77 38.44 57.47
C LYS A 385 37.85 37.50 57.98
N ASN A 386 39.06 38.01 58.20
CA ASN A 386 40.20 37.22 58.70
C ASN A 386 40.45 35.93 57.89
N SER A 387 40.29 35.98 56.56
CA SER A 387 40.35 34.83 55.64
C SER A 387 39.28 33.73 55.84
N GLN A 388 38.23 34.01 56.61
CA GLN A 388 37.05 33.15 56.79
C GLN A 388 35.83 33.75 56.07
N SER A 389 35.03 32.92 55.42
CA SER A 389 33.82 33.39 54.72
C SER A 389 32.64 33.51 55.69
N GLY A 390 32.09 34.72 55.81
CA GLY A 390 30.91 35.00 56.63
C GLY A 390 29.63 34.57 55.93
N LEU A 391 29.01 33.48 56.37
CA LEU A 391 27.80 32.93 55.77
C LEU A 391 26.61 33.06 56.72
N LYS A 392 25.45 33.50 56.21
CA LYS A 392 24.14 33.18 56.78
C LYS A 392 23.57 31.99 56.00
N TYR A 393 22.78 31.12 56.63
CA TYR A 393 22.10 30.05 55.92
C TYR A 393 20.72 29.73 56.50
N LEU A 394 19.85 29.22 55.64
CA LEU A 394 18.57 28.62 55.98
C LEU A 394 18.62 27.14 55.58
N PHE A 395 18.26 26.26 56.51
CA PHE A 395 18.26 24.81 56.31
C PHE A 395 16.84 24.25 56.41
N VAL A 396 16.50 23.34 55.50
CA VAL A 396 15.27 22.54 55.53
C VAL A 396 15.66 21.07 55.54
N ARG A 397 15.19 20.31 56.53
CA ARG A 397 15.54 18.90 56.72
C ARG A 397 14.87 18.04 55.65
N ALA A 398 15.66 17.18 54.99
CA ALA A 398 15.10 16.13 54.12
C ALA A 398 14.73 14.91 54.96
N LYS A 399 13.83 14.09 54.41
CA LYS A 399 13.72 12.69 54.82
C LYS A 399 14.93 11.95 54.30
N THR A 400 15.73 11.38 55.20
CA THR A 400 16.94 10.65 54.82
C THR A 400 16.62 9.23 54.33
N LEU A 401 17.56 8.63 53.59
CA LEU A 401 17.40 7.26 53.09
C LEU A 401 17.23 6.25 54.25
N ASP A 402 17.99 6.40 55.34
CA ASP A 402 17.90 5.50 56.50
C ASP A 402 16.58 5.65 57.27
N GLN A 403 16.04 6.86 57.39
CA GLN A 403 14.69 7.08 57.95
C GLN A 403 13.64 6.35 57.10
N TYR A 404 13.72 6.46 55.78
CA TYR A 404 12.82 5.77 54.85
C TYR A 404 12.97 4.24 54.93
N ILE A 405 14.21 3.72 55.00
CA ILE A 405 14.48 2.28 55.17
C ILE A 405 13.92 1.78 56.50
N SER A 406 14.13 2.49 57.60
CA SER A 406 13.59 2.14 58.93
C SER A 406 12.05 2.11 58.92
N GLU A 407 11.41 3.18 58.46
CA GLU A 407 9.94 3.26 58.38
C GLU A 407 9.28 2.22 57.47
N LYS A 408 9.97 1.81 56.40
CA LYS A 408 9.45 0.84 55.43
C LYS A 408 9.76 -0.60 55.83
N SER A 409 10.95 -0.89 56.34
CA SER A 409 11.35 -2.26 56.73
C SER A 409 10.44 -2.82 57.81
N ALA A 410 10.09 -2.02 58.82
CA ALA A 410 9.10 -2.36 59.86
C ALA A 410 7.68 -2.69 59.32
N LYS A 411 7.39 -2.37 58.05
CA LYS A 411 6.09 -2.61 57.38
C LYS A 411 6.14 -3.74 56.35
N ILE A 412 7.32 -4.23 55.97
CA ILE A 412 7.46 -5.33 55.00
C ILE A 412 7.25 -6.67 55.71
N LYS A 413 6.10 -7.30 55.44
CA LYS A 413 5.91 -8.72 55.79
C LYS A 413 6.69 -9.58 54.79
N ILE A 414 7.46 -10.54 55.33
CA ILE A 414 8.30 -11.49 54.59
C ILE A 414 7.87 -12.90 54.98
N PHE A 415 7.56 -13.74 53.99
CA PHE A 415 7.34 -15.17 54.15
C PHE A 415 8.43 -15.90 53.36
N ILE A 416 9.34 -16.56 54.07
CA ILE A 416 10.46 -17.29 53.47
C ILE A 416 9.96 -18.67 53.03
N LEU A 417 10.27 -19.07 51.79
CA LEU A 417 9.94 -20.38 51.21
C LEU A 417 11.16 -21.30 51.09
N ALA A 418 12.36 -20.71 50.96
CA ALA A 418 13.61 -21.46 50.98
C ALA A 418 13.93 -21.94 52.39
N ASN A 419 14.43 -23.17 52.53
CA ASN A 419 14.80 -23.68 53.84
C ASN A 419 16.10 -23.01 54.34
N ASN A 420 16.22 -22.83 55.67
CA ASN A 420 17.42 -22.26 56.30
C ASN A 420 18.57 -23.28 56.39
#